data_AF-A0A8E0M446-F1
#
_entry.id   AF-A0A8E0M446-F1
#
_cell.length_a   1.000
_cell.length_b   1.000
_cell.length_c   1.000
_cell.angle_alpha   90.00
_cell.angle_beta   90.00
_cell.angle_gamma   90.00
#
_symmetry.space_group_name_H-M   'P 1'
#
loop_
_entity.id
_entity.type
_entity.pdbx_description
1 polymer ?
#
loop_
_entity_poly.entity_id
_entity_poly.type
_entity_poly.pdbx_seq_one_letter_code
_entity_poly.pdbx_strand_id
1 'polypeptide(L)'
;MEQDVFLAKVTNLMLAPGTRAFEREQLRQAKHLVEAGRPVAEGWAQLESSLRPLAMRDNLTPDVSDFYRAETGDPAGAVQTDLSAHFDRDMPFQERAIFAGGCFWCMVEPFVDLPGITAVTSGYTGGHSAHPTYEQVIGGYTGHVEAVEIIFDTRKMSYAALVALYFQLTDPTDALGQFQDRGSQYRPVIFAKDDMQRQIAEAAKAELAASGRYLRPIITAIEPVATFWPAENYHQDFYKKNPKRYQMVERTRRQFLQFQRAQGNLRVMLKRRKKA
;
A
#
# COMPACT_ATOMS: atom_id res chain seq x y z
N MET A 1 -25.26 11.39 -15.23
CA MET A 1 -23.94 11.76 -15.78
C MET A 1 -24.12 12.30 -17.18
N GLU A 2 -23.49 13.44 -17.50
CA GLU A 2 -23.50 14.01 -18.85
C GLU A 2 -22.69 13.16 -19.83
N GLN A 3 -23.01 13.23 -21.13
CA GLN A 3 -22.38 12.44 -22.17
C GLN A 3 -20.87 12.66 -22.24
N ASP A 4 -20.42 13.90 -22.26
CA ASP A 4 -18.99 14.22 -22.38
C ASP A 4 -18.19 13.72 -21.18
N VAL A 5 -18.77 13.81 -19.98
CA VAL A 5 -18.17 13.29 -18.74
C VAL A 5 -18.04 11.77 -18.81
N PHE A 6 -19.08 11.06 -19.27
CA PHE A 6 -19.02 9.61 -19.41
C PHE A 6 -17.95 9.19 -20.42
N LEU A 7 -17.94 9.80 -21.61
CA LEU A 7 -16.98 9.49 -22.66
C LEU A 7 -15.54 9.77 -22.21
N ALA A 8 -15.30 10.88 -21.50
CA ALA A 8 -14.00 11.19 -20.93
C ALA A 8 -13.55 10.14 -19.91
N LYS A 9 -14.41 9.78 -18.94
CA LYS A 9 -14.10 8.73 -17.94
C LYS A 9 -13.76 7.40 -18.59
N VAL A 10 -14.62 6.92 -19.49
CA VAL A 10 -14.44 5.64 -20.19
C VAL A 10 -13.15 5.65 -21.02
N THR A 11 -12.86 6.75 -21.72
CA THR A 11 -11.63 6.89 -22.52
C THR A 11 -10.38 6.86 -21.63
N ASN A 12 -10.39 7.56 -20.50
CA ASN A 12 -9.26 7.57 -19.56
C ASN A 12 -8.99 6.16 -19.01
N LEU A 13 -10.03 5.42 -18.65
CA LEU A 13 -9.90 4.02 -18.21
C LEU A 13 -9.34 3.12 -19.30
N MET A 14 -9.75 3.31 -20.56
CA MET A 14 -9.18 2.56 -21.69
C MET A 14 -7.70 2.85 -21.92
N LEU A 15 -7.22 4.05 -21.57
CA LEU A 15 -5.82 4.46 -21.71
C LEU A 15 -4.97 4.06 -20.49
N ALA A 16 -5.58 3.84 -19.33
CA ALA A 16 -4.87 3.43 -18.12
C ALA A 16 -4.07 2.13 -18.36
N PRO A 17 -2.79 2.07 -17.96
CA PRO A 17 -1.93 0.92 -18.24
C PRO A 17 -2.42 -0.36 -17.55
N GLY A 18 -3.00 -0.24 -16.35
CA GLY A 18 -3.52 -1.37 -15.56
C GLY A 18 -4.78 -2.03 -16.13
N THR A 19 -5.55 -1.34 -16.97
CA THR A 19 -6.85 -1.86 -17.44
C THR A 19 -6.68 -3.13 -18.28
N ARG A 20 -7.40 -4.21 -17.94
CA ARG A 20 -7.23 -5.49 -18.65
C ARG A 20 -7.94 -5.48 -20.00
N ALA A 21 -7.48 -6.33 -20.93
CA ALA A 21 -8.03 -6.40 -22.29
C ALA A 21 -9.55 -6.59 -22.33
N PHE A 22 -10.08 -7.47 -21.47
CA PHE A 22 -11.53 -7.67 -21.34
C PHE A 22 -12.26 -6.39 -20.92
N GLU A 23 -11.78 -5.70 -19.89
CA GLU A 23 -12.38 -4.46 -19.39
C GLU A 23 -12.30 -3.35 -20.46
N ARG A 24 -11.15 -3.21 -21.15
CA ARG A 24 -11.00 -2.25 -22.26
C ARG A 24 -12.00 -2.51 -23.37
N GLU A 25 -12.27 -3.78 -23.68
CA GLU A 25 -13.26 -4.14 -24.69
C GLU A 25 -14.69 -3.75 -24.25
N GLN A 26 -15.05 -4.00 -22.99
CA GLN A 26 -16.35 -3.58 -22.47
C GLN A 26 -16.50 -2.05 -22.45
N LEU A 27 -15.46 -1.34 -22.03
CA LEU A 27 -15.39 0.13 -22.06
C LEU A 27 -15.55 0.67 -23.49
N ARG A 28 -14.88 0.05 -24.47
CA ARG A 28 -14.98 0.42 -25.88
C ARG A 28 -16.40 0.22 -26.42
N GLN A 29 -17.05 -0.89 -26.09
CA GLN A 29 -18.43 -1.15 -26.49
C GLN A 29 -19.40 -0.10 -25.93
N ALA A 30 -19.27 0.21 -24.64
CA ALA A 30 -20.06 1.26 -24.00
C ALA A 30 -19.84 2.63 -24.64
N LYS A 31 -18.58 2.99 -24.94
CA LYS A 31 -18.20 4.21 -25.64
C LYS A 31 -18.85 4.29 -27.02
N HIS A 32 -18.76 3.23 -27.82
CA HIS A 32 -19.33 3.17 -29.17
C HIS A 32 -20.85 3.33 -29.17
N LEU A 33 -21.55 2.74 -28.19
CA LEU A 33 -23.00 2.91 -28.06
C LEU A 33 -23.37 4.39 -27.89
N VAL A 34 -22.68 5.08 -26.97
CA VAL A 34 -22.96 6.50 -26.68
C VAL A 34 -22.54 7.39 -27.85
N GLU A 35 -21.40 7.13 -28.50
CA GLU A 35 -20.97 7.85 -29.71
C GLU A 35 -21.93 7.67 -30.90
N ALA A 36 -22.61 6.51 -30.98
CA ALA A 36 -23.66 6.26 -31.97
C ALA A 36 -24.99 6.98 -31.66
N GLY A 37 -25.03 7.87 -30.68
CA GLY A 37 -26.20 8.66 -30.29
C GLY A 37 -27.17 7.93 -29.35
N ARG A 38 -26.77 6.77 -28.79
CA ARG A 38 -27.57 6.10 -27.75
C ARG A 38 -27.46 6.85 -26.42
N PRO A 39 -28.49 6.83 -25.57
CA PRO A 39 -28.42 7.45 -24.25
C PRO A 39 -27.28 6.88 -23.40
N VAL A 40 -26.63 7.75 -22.60
CA VAL A 40 -25.57 7.35 -21.64
C VAL A 40 -26.02 6.20 -20.73
N ALA A 41 -27.30 6.22 -20.31
CA ALA A 41 -27.87 5.17 -19.46
C ALA A 41 -27.78 3.78 -20.10
N GLU A 42 -27.86 3.69 -21.44
CA GLU A 42 -27.75 2.42 -22.14
C GLU A 42 -26.29 1.95 -22.24
N GLY A 43 -25.36 2.86 -22.54
CA GLY A 43 -23.93 2.56 -22.50
C GLY A 43 -23.48 2.10 -21.11
N TRP A 44 -23.96 2.78 -20.06
CA TRP A 44 -23.73 2.36 -18.69
C TRP A 44 -24.38 1.00 -18.38
N ALA A 45 -25.64 0.77 -18.74
CA ALA A 45 -26.32 -0.50 -18.46
C ALA A 45 -25.59 -1.71 -19.09
N GLN A 46 -25.07 -1.55 -20.32
CA GLN A 46 -24.24 -2.56 -20.97
C GLN A 46 -22.95 -2.81 -20.17
N LEU A 47 -22.24 -1.74 -19.82
CA LEU A 47 -20.99 -1.82 -19.08
C LEU A 47 -21.18 -2.44 -17.69
N GLU A 48 -22.20 -1.99 -16.95
CA GLU A 48 -22.54 -2.48 -15.62
C GLU A 48 -22.85 -3.98 -15.68
N SER A 49 -23.68 -4.42 -16.62
CA SER A 49 -24.02 -5.84 -16.79
C SER A 49 -22.78 -6.70 -17.04
N SER A 50 -21.84 -6.23 -17.86
CA SER A 50 -20.62 -6.97 -18.18
C SER A 50 -19.59 -6.99 -17.05
N LEU A 51 -19.47 -5.90 -16.29
CA LEU A 51 -18.49 -5.77 -15.21
C LEU A 51 -19.00 -6.32 -13.87
N ARG A 52 -20.31 -6.38 -13.64
CA ARG A 52 -20.92 -6.83 -12.38
C ARG A 52 -20.38 -8.17 -11.88
N PRO A 53 -20.22 -9.23 -12.69
CA PRO A 53 -19.68 -10.51 -12.20
C PRO A 53 -18.25 -10.40 -11.64
N LEU A 54 -17.43 -9.51 -12.21
CA LEU A 54 -16.07 -9.24 -11.74
C LEU A 54 -16.09 -8.35 -10.50
N ALA A 55 -16.95 -7.33 -10.49
CA ALA A 55 -17.13 -6.42 -9.34
C ALA A 55 -17.56 -7.20 -8.08
N MET A 56 -18.54 -8.10 -8.21
CA MET A 56 -19.02 -8.94 -7.10
C MET A 56 -17.94 -9.86 -6.50
N ARG A 57 -16.84 -10.08 -7.22
CA ARG A 57 -15.72 -10.93 -6.81
C ARG A 57 -14.46 -10.13 -6.45
N ASP A 58 -14.56 -8.79 -6.34
CA ASP A 58 -13.42 -7.88 -6.16
C ASP A 58 -12.27 -8.16 -7.15
N ASN A 59 -12.64 -8.47 -8.40
CA ASN A 59 -11.70 -8.84 -9.45
C ASN A 59 -11.86 -7.89 -10.65
N LEU A 60 -12.07 -6.60 -10.41
CA LEU A 60 -11.85 -5.54 -11.40
C LEU A 60 -10.45 -4.95 -11.19
N THR A 61 -9.87 -4.38 -12.25
CA THR A 61 -8.65 -3.58 -12.09
C THR A 61 -8.94 -2.35 -11.22
N PRO A 62 -7.93 -1.81 -10.50
CA PRO A 62 -8.11 -0.70 -9.56
C PRO A 62 -8.96 0.46 -10.09
N ASP A 63 -8.58 1.03 -11.24
CA ASP A 63 -9.26 2.21 -11.80
C ASP A 63 -10.70 1.90 -12.24
N VAL A 64 -10.92 0.72 -12.82
CA VAL A 64 -12.25 0.26 -13.25
C VAL A 64 -13.13 -0.04 -12.03
N SER A 65 -12.55 -0.57 -10.95
CA SER A 65 -13.23 -0.83 -9.69
C SER A 65 -13.73 0.48 -9.05
N ASP A 66 -12.87 1.50 -8.96
CA ASP A 66 -13.25 2.81 -8.44
C ASP A 66 -14.36 3.46 -9.27
N PHE A 67 -14.21 3.43 -10.60
CA PHE A 67 -15.25 3.93 -11.51
C PHE A 67 -16.58 3.19 -11.32
N TYR A 68 -16.57 1.85 -11.31
CA TYR A 68 -17.77 1.04 -11.14
C TYR A 68 -18.46 1.32 -9.81
N ARG A 69 -17.70 1.40 -8.72
CA ARG A 69 -18.21 1.72 -7.38
C ARG A 69 -18.83 3.11 -7.34
N ALA A 70 -18.16 4.12 -7.91
CA ALA A 70 -18.68 5.48 -7.97
C ALA A 70 -20.02 5.57 -8.73
N GLU A 71 -20.13 4.91 -9.89
CA GLU A 71 -21.34 4.96 -10.70
C GLU A 71 -22.49 4.10 -10.13
N THR A 72 -22.19 3.02 -9.39
CA THR A 72 -23.19 2.23 -8.65
C THR A 72 -23.64 2.88 -7.33
N GLY A 73 -23.11 4.04 -6.98
CA GLY A 73 -23.47 4.78 -5.77
C GLY A 73 -22.78 4.29 -4.49
N ASP A 74 -21.71 3.50 -4.61
CA ASP A 74 -20.84 3.20 -3.47
C ASP A 74 -19.96 4.42 -3.15
N PRO A 75 -20.15 5.08 -1.98
CA PRO A 75 -19.41 6.28 -1.62
C PRO A 75 -17.89 6.03 -1.56
N ALA A 76 -17.44 4.80 -1.29
CA ALA A 76 -16.02 4.48 -1.21
C ALA A 76 -15.29 4.62 -2.57
N GLY A 77 -15.98 4.35 -3.69
CA GLY A 77 -15.42 4.49 -5.04
C GLY A 77 -15.32 5.93 -5.51
N ALA A 78 -16.11 6.84 -4.93
CA ALA A 78 -16.08 8.26 -5.26
C ALA A 78 -14.95 9.02 -4.55
N VAL A 79 -14.32 8.43 -3.52
CA VAL A 79 -13.24 9.07 -2.77
C VAL A 79 -11.94 8.99 -3.56
N GLN A 80 -11.52 10.12 -4.10
CA GLN A 80 -10.18 10.32 -4.65
C GLN A 80 -9.24 10.78 -3.55
N THR A 81 -8.10 10.10 -3.44
CA THR A 81 -7.06 10.46 -2.47
C THR A 81 -6.21 11.55 -3.05
N ASP A 82 -5.97 12.60 -2.28
CA ASP A 82 -5.05 13.64 -2.66
C ASP A 82 -3.60 13.14 -2.58
N LEU A 83 -2.93 13.10 -3.74
CA LEU A 83 -1.53 12.72 -3.86
C LEU A 83 -0.61 13.94 -4.05
N SER A 84 -1.13 15.18 -3.95
CA SER A 84 -0.34 16.41 -4.12
C SER A 84 0.91 16.42 -3.24
N ALA A 85 0.77 16.01 -1.98
CA ALA A 85 1.85 15.95 -1.01
C ALA A 85 3.04 15.07 -1.47
N HIS A 86 2.78 14.02 -2.26
CA HIS A 86 3.84 13.19 -2.82
C HIS A 86 4.67 13.95 -3.87
N PHE A 87 4.01 14.73 -4.73
CA PHE A 87 4.64 15.46 -5.85
C PHE A 87 5.21 16.82 -5.45
N ASP A 88 4.73 17.40 -4.37
CA ASP A 88 5.20 18.69 -3.86
C ASP A 88 6.61 18.59 -3.27
N ARG A 89 7.30 19.73 -3.23
CA ARG A 89 8.61 19.83 -2.57
C ARG A 89 8.44 19.83 -1.06
N ASP A 90 9.38 19.19 -0.37
CA ASP A 90 9.39 19.17 1.08
C ASP A 90 9.53 20.59 1.65
N MET A 91 8.61 20.95 2.54
CA MET A 91 8.62 22.22 3.27
C MET A 91 9.71 22.21 4.36
N PRO A 92 10.10 23.37 4.91
CA PRO A 92 10.98 23.40 6.08
C PRO A 92 10.41 22.54 7.21
N PHE A 93 11.30 21.76 7.84
CA PHE A 93 10.94 20.78 8.89
C PHE A 93 10.08 19.60 8.43
N GLN A 94 9.94 19.39 7.12
CA GLN A 94 9.31 18.19 6.57
C GLN A 94 10.37 17.19 6.14
N GLU A 95 10.11 15.91 6.39
CA GLU A 95 10.95 14.82 5.91
C GLU A 95 10.10 13.61 5.49
N ARG A 96 10.68 12.73 4.68
CA ARG A 96 10.06 11.51 4.17
C ARG A 96 10.72 10.26 4.74
N ALA A 97 9.90 9.27 5.07
CA ALA A 97 10.33 7.92 5.39
C ALA A 97 9.62 6.94 4.46
N ILE A 98 10.34 5.97 3.90
CA ILE A 98 9.77 4.96 3.01
C ILE A 98 10.03 3.57 3.58
N PHE A 99 8.94 2.84 3.84
CA PHE A 99 9.00 1.53 4.49
C PHE A 99 8.24 0.48 3.69
N ALA A 100 8.85 -0.69 3.49
CA ALA A 100 8.23 -1.89 2.96
C ALA A 100 8.20 -2.99 4.04
N GLY A 101 7.07 -3.66 4.17
CA GLY A 101 6.82 -4.50 5.36
C GLY A 101 5.66 -5.47 5.23
N GLY A 102 5.28 -5.85 4.01
CA GLY A 102 4.12 -6.69 3.73
C GLY A 102 3.06 -5.93 2.94
N CYS A 103 1.81 -6.37 3.01
CA CYS A 103 0.71 -5.64 2.40
C CYS A 103 0.66 -4.19 2.93
N PHE A 104 0.77 -3.21 2.03
CA PHE A 104 0.77 -1.79 2.40
C PHE A 104 -0.53 -1.33 3.07
N TRP A 105 -1.65 -2.05 2.89
CA TRP A 105 -2.94 -1.70 3.48
C TRP A 105 -2.86 -1.76 5.01
N CYS A 106 -2.10 -2.71 5.55
CA CYS A 106 -1.87 -2.86 6.98
C CYS A 106 -0.80 -1.93 7.54
N MET A 107 0.01 -1.31 6.66
CA MET A 107 1.09 -0.41 7.05
C MET A 107 0.59 1.02 7.20
N VAL A 108 -0.43 1.46 6.45
CA VAL A 108 -0.88 2.86 6.42
C VAL A 108 -1.51 3.33 7.73
N GLU A 109 -2.63 2.72 8.15
CA GLU A 109 -3.45 3.21 9.28
C GLU A 109 -2.63 3.46 10.57
N PRO A 110 -1.67 2.60 10.97
CA PRO A 110 -0.85 2.84 12.16
C PRO A 110 -0.05 4.16 12.17
N PHE A 111 0.22 4.76 11.01
CA PHE A 111 0.92 6.05 10.93
C PHE A 111 -0.02 7.25 10.81
N VAL A 112 -1.16 7.11 10.12
CA VAL A 112 -2.01 8.25 9.72
C VAL A 112 -2.46 9.11 10.91
N ASP A 113 -2.79 8.51 12.05
CA ASP A 113 -3.32 9.22 13.21
C ASP A 113 -2.25 9.75 14.17
N LEU A 114 -0.96 9.61 13.84
CA LEU A 114 0.12 10.03 14.73
C LEU A 114 0.39 11.55 14.64
N PRO A 115 0.57 12.24 15.79
CA PRO A 115 0.95 13.64 15.80
C PRO A 115 2.25 13.88 15.01
N GLY A 116 2.19 14.80 14.05
CA GLY A 116 3.33 15.15 13.20
C GLY A 116 3.36 14.44 11.85
N ILE A 117 2.48 13.46 11.59
CA ILE A 117 2.33 12.91 10.24
C ILE A 117 1.46 13.84 9.41
N THR A 118 1.92 14.15 8.19
CA THR A 118 1.21 15.04 7.25
C THR A 118 0.56 14.27 6.11
N ALA A 119 1.19 13.20 5.63
CA ALA A 119 0.65 12.35 4.59
C ALA A 119 1.22 10.93 4.70
N VAL A 120 0.41 9.94 4.32
CA VAL A 120 0.84 8.54 4.18
C VAL A 120 0.30 8.01 2.86
N THR A 121 1.17 7.55 1.97
CA THR A 121 0.81 7.13 0.61
C THR A 121 1.27 5.70 0.37
N SER A 122 0.36 4.84 -0.09
CA SER A 122 0.68 3.48 -0.55
C SER A 122 1.35 3.54 -1.93
N GLY A 123 2.35 2.70 -2.18
CA GLY A 123 3.02 2.67 -3.47
C GLY A 123 4.03 1.54 -3.64
N TYR A 124 4.82 1.67 -4.69
CA TYR A 124 5.79 0.67 -5.15
C TYR A 124 7.17 1.29 -5.30
N THR A 125 8.22 0.63 -4.80
CA THR A 125 9.59 1.14 -4.93
C THR A 125 10.62 0.00 -4.91
N GLY A 126 11.90 0.31 -5.13
CA GLY A 126 13.02 -0.63 -5.11
C GLY A 126 13.15 -1.55 -6.34
N GLY A 127 12.23 -1.48 -7.30
CA GLY A 127 12.27 -2.24 -8.54
C GLY A 127 12.86 -1.47 -9.72
N HIS A 128 12.83 -2.08 -10.89
CA HIS A 128 13.42 -1.55 -12.13
C HIS A 128 12.40 -1.14 -13.20
N SER A 129 11.12 -1.47 -13.02
CA SER A 129 10.07 -1.12 -13.98
C SER A 129 9.56 0.31 -13.71
N ALA A 130 9.47 1.14 -14.73
CA ALA A 130 8.84 2.46 -14.61
C ALA A 130 7.30 2.32 -14.59
N HIS A 131 6.62 3.16 -13.81
CA HIS A 131 5.15 3.19 -13.69
C HIS A 131 4.51 1.79 -13.49
N PRO A 132 4.95 1.02 -12.49
CA PRO A 132 4.42 -0.33 -12.27
C PRO A 132 2.95 -0.28 -11.84
N THR A 133 2.14 -1.21 -12.33
CA THR A 133 0.77 -1.42 -11.83
C THR A 133 0.75 -2.49 -10.75
N TYR A 134 -0.31 -2.51 -9.93
CA TYR A 134 -0.49 -3.52 -8.89
C TYR A 134 -0.28 -4.95 -9.43
N GLU A 135 -0.91 -5.31 -10.55
CA GLU A 135 -0.81 -6.64 -11.17
C GLU A 135 0.62 -7.01 -11.57
N GLN A 136 1.40 -6.03 -12.03
CA GLN A 136 2.80 -6.25 -12.40
C GLN A 136 3.65 -6.49 -11.16
N VAL A 137 3.43 -5.73 -10.09
CA VAL A 137 4.16 -5.88 -8.82
C VAL A 137 3.83 -7.20 -8.14
N ILE A 138 2.56 -7.58 -8.02
CA ILE A 138 2.19 -8.87 -7.42
C ILE A 138 2.66 -10.06 -8.27
N GLY A 139 2.84 -9.85 -9.58
CA GLY A 139 3.44 -10.84 -10.48
C GLY A 139 4.94 -11.09 -10.22
N GLY A 140 5.59 -10.23 -9.42
CA GLY A 140 6.94 -10.46 -8.88
C GLY A 140 8.11 -10.18 -9.82
N TYR A 141 7.86 -9.84 -11.09
CA TYR A 141 8.91 -9.65 -12.10
C TYR A 141 9.43 -8.21 -12.22
N THR A 142 8.84 -7.25 -11.52
CA THR A 142 9.24 -5.84 -11.59
C THR A 142 10.36 -5.46 -10.61
N GLY A 143 10.65 -6.35 -9.66
CA GLY A 143 11.57 -6.12 -8.55
C GLY A 143 11.02 -5.21 -7.44
N HIS A 144 9.89 -4.55 -7.67
CA HIS A 144 9.28 -3.64 -6.71
C HIS A 144 8.77 -4.36 -5.47
N VAL A 145 8.74 -3.63 -4.36
CA VAL A 145 8.04 -3.98 -3.14
C VAL A 145 6.84 -3.08 -2.93
N GLU A 146 5.80 -3.59 -2.27
CA GLU A 146 4.78 -2.74 -1.65
C GLU A 146 5.41 -1.96 -0.50
N ALA A 147 5.23 -0.65 -0.54
CA ALA A 147 5.79 0.28 0.43
C ALA A 147 4.79 1.38 0.78
N VAL A 148 5.05 2.05 1.89
CA VAL A 148 4.39 3.29 2.28
C VAL A 148 5.41 4.41 2.33
N GLU A 149 5.07 5.55 1.72
CA GLU A 149 5.75 6.83 1.93
C GLU A 149 5.04 7.56 3.06
N ILE A 150 5.80 8.03 4.05
CA ILE A 150 5.31 8.77 5.20
C ILE A 150 5.99 10.12 5.19
N ILE A 151 5.20 11.18 5.07
CA ILE A 151 5.68 12.55 5.15
C ILE A 151 5.35 13.08 6.55
N PHE A 152 6.35 13.62 7.24
CA PHE A 152 6.23 14.01 8.64
C PHE A 152 6.95 15.31 8.99
N ASP A 153 6.44 16.00 10.01
CA ASP A 153 7.01 17.20 10.62
C ASP A 153 8.05 16.81 11.67
N THR A 154 9.33 17.09 11.41
CA THR A 154 10.48 16.73 12.23
C THR A 154 10.48 17.38 13.62
N ARG A 155 9.65 18.41 13.83
CA ARG A 155 9.48 19.07 15.13
C ARG A 155 8.54 18.29 16.07
N LYS A 156 7.74 17.38 15.51
CA LYS A 156 6.71 16.61 16.24
C LYS A 156 6.97 15.10 16.21
N MET A 157 7.53 14.61 15.10
CA MET A 157 7.82 13.20 14.87
C MET A 157 9.28 13.04 14.46
N SER A 158 9.97 12.05 15.04
CA SER A 158 11.35 11.75 14.66
C SER A 158 11.40 10.51 13.77
N TYR A 159 12.37 10.47 12.85
CA TYR A 159 12.62 9.28 12.04
C TYR A 159 12.88 8.03 12.89
N ALA A 160 13.58 8.18 14.03
CA ALA A 160 13.82 7.07 14.96
C ALA A 160 12.52 6.49 15.54
N ALA A 161 11.54 7.33 15.86
CA ALA A 161 10.23 6.87 16.32
C ALA A 161 9.46 6.13 15.21
N LEU A 162 9.56 6.60 13.96
CA LEU A 162 8.98 5.92 12.80
C LEU A 162 9.61 4.54 12.57
N VAL A 163 10.93 4.42 12.64
CA VAL A 163 11.64 3.14 12.56
C VAL A 163 11.24 2.20 13.70
N ALA A 164 11.13 2.71 14.92
CA ALA A 164 10.70 1.91 16.07
C ALA A 164 9.27 1.39 15.90
N LEU A 165 8.36 2.18 15.30
CA LEU A 165 7.02 1.75 14.96
C LEU A 165 7.02 0.73 13.81
N TYR A 166 7.83 0.95 12.78
CA TYR A 166 8.00 0.00 11.67
C TYR A 166 8.33 -1.42 12.16
N PHE A 167 9.30 -1.56 13.07
CA PHE A 167 9.67 -2.86 13.64
C PHE A 167 8.59 -3.49 14.53
N GLN A 168 7.61 -2.70 14.98
CA GLN A 168 6.45 -3.23 15.67
C GLN A 168 5.39 -3.77 14.70
N LEU A 169 5.34 -3.24 13.47
CA LEU A 169 4.30 -3.58 12.50
C LEU A 169 4.65 -4.77 11.61
N THR A 170 5.93 -5.07 11.46
CA THR A 170 6.47 -6.10 10.56
C THR A 170 7.01 -7.31 11.33
N ASP A 171 7.15 -8.45 10.66
CA ASP A 171 8.02 -9.55 11.08
C ASP A 171 9.41 -9.33 10.46
N PRO A 172 10.38 -8.77 11.19
CA PRO A 172 11.67 -8.40 10.63
C PRO A 172 12.61 -9.62 10.48
N THR A 173 12.09 -10.84 10.64
CA THR A 173 12.83 -12.09 10.52
C THR A 173 12.45 -12.93 9.31
N ASP A 174 11.51 -12.46 8.49
CA ASP A 174 10.98 -13.19 7.35
C ASP A 174 11.28 -12.48 6.03
N ALA A 175 12.23 -13.03 5.27
CA ALA A 175 12.65 -12.49 3.99
C ALA A 175 11.74 -12.89 2.81
N LEU A 176 10.84 -13.86 3.02
CA LEU A 176 10.02 -14.45 1.95
C LEU A 176 8.59 -13.88 1.89
N GLY A 177 8.33 -12.86 2.70
CA GLY A 177 7.05 -12.17 2.81
C GLY A 177 6.67 -11.93 4.27
N GLN A 178 5.42 -11.53 4.48
CA GLN A 178 4.91 -11.05 5.75
C GLN A 178 3.53 -11.64 6.02
N PHE A 179 3.39 -12.36 7.13
CA PHE A 179 2.12 -12.94 7.57
C PHE A 179 1.46 -13.87 6.52
N GLN A 180 0.39 -13.45 5.86
CA GLN A 180 -0.26 -14.22 4.78
C GLN A 180 0.30 -13.85 3.40
N ASP A 181 0.97 -12.71 3.28
CA ASP A 181 1.49 -12.19 2.03
C ASP A 181 2.87 -12.77 1.75
N ARG A 182 3.03 -13.40 0.58
CA ARG A 182 4.23 -14.17 0.24
C ARG A 182 4.77 -13.76 -1.12
N GLY A 183 6.09 -13.68 -1.22
CA GLY A 183 6.80 -13.18 -2.39
C GLY A 183 7.75 -12.04 -2.07
N SER A 184 8.68 -11.79 -3.00
CA SER A 184 9.73 -10.78 -2.86
C SER A 184 9.17 -9.36 -2.77
N GLN A 185 7.97 -9.11 -3.31
CA GLN A 185 7.27 -7.84 -3.25
C GLN A 185 6.77 -7.47 -1.84
N TYR A 186 6.75 -8.43 -0.91
CA TYR A 186 6.31 -8.24 0.46
C TYR A 186 7.47 -8.30 1.47
N ARG A 187 8.73 -8.33 1.00
CA ARG A 187 9.89 -8.43 1.87
C ARG A 187 10.06 -7.14 2.72
N PRO A 188 10.59 -7.25 3.95
CA PRO A 188 10.79 -6.09 4.80
C PRO A 188 12.03 -5.28 4.37
N VAL A 189 11.83 -4.00 4.02
CA VAL A 189 12.89 -3.06 3.61
C VAL A 189 12.62 -1.68 4.23
N ILE A 190 13.67 -1.02 4.70
CA ILE A 190 13.67 0.41 5.02
C ILE A 190 14.48 1.12 3.93
N PHE A 191 13.88 2.09 3.26
CA PHE A 191 14.56 2.90 2.26
C PHE A 191 15.03 4.21 2.90
N ALA A 192 16.34 4.34 3.10
CA ALA A 192 16.97 5.48 3.73
C ALA A 192 17.31 6.56 2.71
N LYS A 193 16.82 7.79 2.93
CA LYS A 193 17.06 8.93 2.04
C LYS A 193 18.50 9.44 2.11
N ASP A 194 19.12 9.37 3.28
CA ASP A 194 20.47 9.88 3.57
C ASP A 194 21.19 9.02 4.62
N ASP A 195 22.45 9.37 4.89
CA ASP A 195 23.30 8.66 5.84
C ASP A 195 22.77 8.73 7.29
N MET A 196 22.08 9.82 7.65
CA MET A 196 21.50 9.95 8.99
C MET A 196 20.35 8.96 9.18
N GLN A 197 19.43 8.87 8.22
CA GLN A 197 18.36 7.86 8.24
C GLN A 197 18.94 6.44 8.24
N ARG A 198 19.98 6.18 7.44
CA ARG A 198 20.65 4.87 7.42
C ARG A 198 21.20 4.51 8.79
N GLN A 199 21.95 5.41 9.42
CA GLN A 199 22.54 5.18 10.75
C GLN A 199 21.46 4.92 11.82
N ILE A 200 20.38 5.70 11.81
CA ILE A 200 19.26 5.52 12.74
C ILE A 200 18.59 4.14 12.53
N ALA A 201 18.34 3.76 11.28
CA ALA A 201 17.73 2.47 10.95
C ALA A 201 18.64 1.30 11.32
N GLU A 202 19.95 1.39 11.06
CA GLU A 202 20.93 0.38 11.41
C GLU A 202 21.09 0.22 12.93
N ALA A 203 21.13 1.33 13.67
CA ALA A 203 21.18 1.33 15.12
C ALA A 203 19.93 0.66 15.73
N ALA A 204 18.73 1.01 15.25
CA ALA A 204 17.49 0.39 15.70
C ALA A 204 17.43 -1.11 15.37
N LYS A 205 17.89 -1.51 14.17
CA LYS A 205 18.02 -2.92 13.76
C LYS A 205 18.97 -3.68 14.69
N ALA A 206 20.12 -3.10 15.03
CA ALA A 206 21.12 -3.69 15.91
C ALA A 206 20.58 -3.84 17.35
N GLU A 207 19.92 -2.81 17.88
CA GLU A 207 19.25 -2.86 19.18
C GLU A 207 18.19 -3.96 19.23
N LEU A 208 17.36 -4.06 18.18
CA LEU A 208 16.34 -5.10 18.08
C LEU A 208 16.96 -6.51 18.05
N ALA A 209 18.04 -6.70 17.31
CA ALA A 209 18.78 -7.96 17.28
C ALA A 209 19.36 -8.31 18.66
N ALA A 210 19.94 -7.33 19.36
CA ALA A 210 20.51 -7.50 20.70
C ALA A 210 19.46 -7.73 21.80
N SER A 211 18.22 -7.29 21.59
CA SER A 211 17.12 -7.40 22.58
C SER A 211 16.81 -8.84 23.01
N GLY A 212 17.19 -9.83 22.20
CA GLY A 212 16.85 -11.22 22.45
C GLY A 212 15.35 -11.51 22.32
N ARG A 213 14.58 -10.66 21.64
CA ARG A 213 13.15 -10.89 21.36
C ARG A 213 12.91 -11.92 20.25
N TYR A 214 13.79 -11.98 19.25
CA TYR A 214 13.61 -12.84 18.06
C TYR A 214 14.54 -14.06 18.04
N LEU A 215 14.02 -15.23 17.66
CA LEU A 215 14.80 -16.47 17.49
C LEU A 215 15.70 -16.41 16.25
N ARG A 216 15.13 -15.90 15.16
CA ARG A 216 15.81 -15.72 13.88
C ARG A 216 16.53 -14.37 13.83
N PRO A 217 17.59 -14.24 13.02
CA PRO A 217 18.24 -12.96 12.75
C PRO A 217 17.26 -11.92 12.22
N ILE A 218 17.53 -10.64 12.52
CA ILE A 218 16.80 -9.50 11.96
C ILE A 218 17.31 -9.24 10.54
N ILE A 219 16.49 -9.54 9.53
CA ILE A 219 16.88 -9.55 8.11
C ILE A 219 16.43 -8.31 7.34
N THR A 220 15.67 -7.40 7.95
CA THR A 220 15.18 -6.17 7.30
C THR A 220 16.30 -5.47 6.54
N ALA A 221 16.13 -5.29 5.24
CA ALA A 221 17.12 -4.61 4.40
C ALA A 221 17.08 -3.09 4.65
N ILE A 222 18.22 -2.43 4.54
CA ILE A 222 18.34 -0.97 4.64
C ILE A 222 19.00 -0.49 3.34
N GLU A 223 18.17 -0.05 2.41
CA GLU A 223 18.54 0.28 1.03
C GLU A 223 18.47 1.80 0.82
N PRO A 224 19.24 2.39 -0.11
CA PRO A 224 19.05 3.78 -0.48
C PRO A 224 17.66 3.97 -1.10
N VAL A 225 17.06 5.15 -0.93
CA VAL A 225 15.78 5.49 -1.59
C VAL A 225 15.90 5.31 -3.11
N ALA A 226 14.92 4.62 -3.67
CA ALA A 226 14.67 4.51 -5.10
C ALA A 226 13.42 5.32 -5.47
N THR A 227 13.12 5.43 -6.76
CA THR A 227 11.87 6.06 -7.22
C THR A 227 10.66 5.41 -6.54
N PHE A 228 9.80 6.23 -5.96
CA PHE A 228 8.54 5.78 -5.36
C PHE A 228 7.41 6.06 -6.35
N TRP A 229 6.62 5.02 -6.65
CA TRP A 229 5.47 5.09 -7.53
C TRP A 229 4.20 4.97 -6.70
N PRO A 230 3.40 6.04 -6.53
CA PRO A 230 2.12 5.93 -5.85
C PRO A 230 1.24 4.85 -6.48
N ALA A 231 0.63 4.03 -5.64
CA ALA A 231 -0.34 3.02 -6.08
C ALA A 231 -1.65 3.67 -6.52
N GLU A 232 -2.44 2.93 -7.28
CA GLU A 232 -3.75 3.36 -7.79
C GLU A 232 -4.69 3.76 -6.63
N ASN A 233 -5.63 4.69 -6.90
CA ASN A 233 -6.49 5.27 -5.86
C ASN A 233 -7.24 4.20 -5.05
N TYR A 234 -7.64 3.10 -5.67
CA TYR A 234 -8.26 1.95 -5.01
C TYR A 234 -7.48 1.45 -3.77
N HIS A 235 -6.14 1.50 -3.81
CA HIS A 235 -5.26 1.04 -2.73
C HIS A 235 -5.02 2.09 -1.66
N GLN A 236 -5.25 3.37 -1.98
CA GLN A 236 -5.12 4.47 -1.05
C GLN A 236 -6.28 4.48 -0.06
N ASP A 237 -6.01 4.83 1.20
CA ASP A 237 -7.03 4.89 2.26
C ASP A 237 -7.88 3.60 2.36
N PHE A 238 -7.27 2.44 2.07
CA PHE A 238 -8.00 1.17 1.98
C PHE A 238 -8.79 0.81 3.26
N TYR A 239 -8.26 1.19 4.43
CA TYR A 239 -8.93 1.01 5.71
C TYR A 239 -10.26 1.78 5.81
N LYS A 240 -10.37 2.95 5.14
CA LYS A 240 -11.61 3.73 5.02
C LYS A 240 -12.54 3.17 3.95
N LYS A 241 -11.99 2.81 2.78
CA LYS A 241 -12.76 2.37 1.61
C LYS A 241 -13.32 0.96 1.74
N ASN A 242 -12.58 0.06 2.41
CA ASN A 242 -12.93 -1.36 2.55
C ASN A 242 -12.74 -1.86 4.00
N PRO A 243 -13.46 -1.29 4.99
CA PRO A 243 -13.19 -1.49 6.41
C PRO A 243 -13.32 -2.96 6.85
N LYS A 244 -14.29 -3.71 6.30
CA LYS A 244 -14.49 -5.13 6.63
C LYS A 244 -13.29 -6.00 6.22
N ARG A 245 -12.80 -5.80 4.99
CA ARG A 245 -11.65 -6.55 4.46
C ARG A 245 -10.38 -6.14 5.18
N TYR A 246 -10.21 -4.85 5.44
CA TYR A 246 -9.11 -4.33 6.24
C TYR A 246 -9.04 -4.98 7.63
N GLN A 247 -10.14 -4.96 8.39
CA GLN A 247 -10.21 -5.54 9.74
C GLN A 247 -9.86 -7.05 9.76
N MET A 248 -10.19 -7.78 8.70
CA MET A 248 -9.84 -9.20 8.58
C MET A 248 -8.31 -9.38 8.50
N VAL A 249 -7.65 -8.66 7.60
CA VAL A 249 -6.20 -8.76 7.40
C VAL A 249 -5.44 -8.20 8.62
N GLU A 250 -5.88 -7.07 9.18
CA GLU A 250 -5.30 -6.45 10.37
C GLU A 250 -5.39 -7.37 11.58
N ARG A 251 -6.54 -8.03 11.81
CA ARG A 251 -6.70 -9.02 12.89
C ARG A 251 -5.70 -10.17 12.77
N THR A 252 -5.55 -10.76 11.59
CA THR A 252 -4.59 -11.87 11.41
C THR A 252 -3.17 -11.42 11.68
N ARG A 253 -2.76 -10.26 11.14
CA ARG A 253 -1.44 -9.67 11.39
C ARG A 253 -1.21 -9.47 12.89
N ARG A 254 -2.17 -8.87 13.59
CA ARG A 254 -2.09 -8.58 15.02
C ARG A 254 -1.96 -9.84 15.85
N GLN A 255 -2.73 -10.89 15.56
CA GLN A 255 -2.64 -12.18 16.25
C GLN A 255 -1.26 -12.81 16.08
N PHE A 256 -0.71 -12.80 14.87
CA PHE A 256 0.63 -13.33 14.60
C PHE A 256 1.71 -12.57 15.39
N LEU A 257 1.69 -11.24 15.35
CA LEU A 257 2.66 -10.41 16.06
C LEU A 257 2.55 -10.57 17.59
N GLN A 258 1.34 -10.66 18.13
CA GLN A 258 1.13 -10.90 19.56
C GLN A 258 1.71 -12.25 19.98
N PHE A 259 1.47 -13.31 19.20
CA PHE A 259 2.05 -14.62 19.45
C PHE A 259 3.58 -14.59 19.44
N GLN A 260 4.17 -13.99 18.40
CA GLN A 260 5.62 -13.88 18.26
C GLN A 260 6.25 -13.10 19.43
N ARG A 261 5.62 -11.98 19.84
CA ARG A 261 6.08 -11.17 20.98
C ARG A 261 5.95 -11.92 22.30
N ALA A 262 4.86 -12.65 22.52
CA ALA A 262 4.67 -13.44 23.73
C ALA A 262 5.77 -14.51 23.86
N GLN A 263 6.08 -15.22 22.77
CA GLN A 263 7.19 -16.17 22.73
C GLN A 263 8.54 -15.50 23.01
N GLY A 264 8.80 -14.34 22.39
CA GLY A 264 10.02 -13.57 22.61
C GLY A 264 10.19 -13.12 24.06
N ASN A 265 9.13 -12.57 24.66
CA ASN A 265 9.14 -12.09 26.05
C ASN A 265 9.34 -13.22 27.05
N LEU A 266 8.63 -14.34 26.87
CA LEU A 266 8.80 -15.53 27.71
C LEU A 266 10.26 -16.02 27.68
N ARG A 267 10.87 -16.03 26.49
CA ARG A 267 12.26 -16.43 26.32
C ARG A 267 13.24 -15.48 27.01
N VAL A 268 13.07 -14.18 26.86
CA VAL A 268 13.91 -13.18 27.53
C VAL A 268 13.81 -13.35 29.05
N MET A 269 12.61 -13.55 29.58
CA MET A 269 12.37 -13.83 30.99
C MET A 269 13.11 -15.10 31.45
N LEU A 270 13.00 -16.20 30.72
CA LEU A 270 13.69 -17.47 31.04
C LEU A 270 15.22 -17.32 31.00
N LYS A 271 15.78 -16.57 30.04
CA LYS A 271 17.21 -16.28 29.98
C LYS A 271 17.68 -15.45 31.17
N ARG A 272 16.90 -14.46 31.61
CA ARG A 272 17.21 -13.65 32.80
C ARG A 272 17.19 -14.52 34.08
N ARG A 273 16.20 -15.39 34.24
CA ARG A 273 16.12 -16.33 35.37
C ARG A 273 17.28 -17.34 35.43
N LYS A 274 17.87 -17.73 34.30
CA LYS A 274 19.04 -18.61 34.26
C LYS A 274 20.37 -17.90 34.58
N LYS A 275 20.40 -16.57 34.52
CA LYS A 275 21.59 -15.74 34.78
C LYS A 275 21.61 -15.12 36.18
N ALA A 276 20.47 -15.13 36.88
CA ALA A 276 20.32 -14.73 38.28
C ALA A 276 20.50 -15.96 39.17
#